data_AF-A0A914YQ13-F1
#
_entry.id   AF-A0A914YQ13-F1
#
_cell.length_a   1.000
_cell.length_b   1.000
_cell.length_c   1.000
_cell.angle_alpha   90.00
_cell.angle_beta   90.00
_cell.angle_gamma   90.00
#
_symmetry.space_group_name_H-M   'P 1'
#
loop_
_entity.id
_entity.type
_entity.pdbx_description
1 polymer ?
#
loop_
_entity_poly.entity_id
_entity_poly.type
_entity_poly.pdbx_seq_one_letter_code
_entity_poly.pdbx_strand_id
1 'polypeptide(L)'
;MATFSRALNIESFPEPKVETRFCGKCQFSRHCTVLQKLATTKSMAISEEMEKFTNNSTFHLTENELEYSKQWLEWTFMEWKADRKRKNMDGIFMETPKQRESNGTCLSNVILEKFEKKEDGIIWFTFVKQSKEKLPSNVLEMSELVVISTDEIVAVQTGVVIDRQDGYITVKSDKEFSKRLSSSPSLIFHLDQYASNASFPMHLNSIITLLEDSPEAKRLREFIIDLKEPKFGSIQKAQIEKIKPIVKKISVTQAKAVIKALAAKDYLLIQGFPGSGKTSTIVALVQCLVALEKTVLLTAYTNSAVDNMLLRLKEVLPSEMMLRIGGNYSTSRLEEIKPLLLETKLAAFKDRKTMIEQAKNMLMKTPIVATTCLTAGNHNFFTMRTSFDYCIIDEAALALQSSIIKPLLLGNIYVLVGDCRQLEPLVVCKEAKEQGMNISLMEKWEPIAEKGNGIVKLNQQYRMNSKICELSSEMFYDGLLQCATEDVGNQTIEKYDEEMNDGKEELLPRGL
;
A
#
# COMPACT_ATOMS: atom_id res chain seq x y z
N MET A 1 -27.21 19.17 11.22
CA MET A 1 -26.25 20.28 10.99
C MET A 1 -25.19 20.23 12.08
N ALA A 2 -24.32 19.21 12.03
CA ALA A 2 -23.23 19.04 12.99
C ALA A 2 -22.06 19.94 12.59
N THR A 3 -21.50 20.63 13.56
CA THR A 3 -20.31 21.47 13.48
C THR A 3 -19.14 20.76 12.79
N PHE A 4 -18.71 21.33 11.66
CA PHE A 4 -17.49 21.00 10.94
C PHE A 4 -16.27 20.92 11.87
N SER A 5 -15.37 19.98 11.60
CA SER A 5 -14.05 19.96 12.23
C SER A 5 -13.20 21.12 11.71
N ARG A 6 -12.58 21.87 12.62
CA ARG A 6 -11.63 22.98 12.40
C ARG A 6 -10.37 22.59 11.57
N ALA A 7 -10.25 21.36 11.09
CA ALA A 7 -9.02 20.83 10.52
C ALA A 7 -8.73 21.37 9.11
N LEU A 8 -9.68 21.32 8.19
CA LEU A 8 -9.53 21.84 6.83
C LEU A 8 -10.50 23.01 6.62
N ASN A 9 -10.04 24.24 6.88
CA ASN A 9 -10.84 25.42 6.58
C ASN A 9 -10.83 25.67 5.06
N ILE A 10 -11.78 25.09 4.33
CA ILE A 10 -11.91 25.29 2.87
C ILE A 10 -12.07 26.78 2.53
N GLU A 11 -12.62 27.58 3.45
CA GLU A 11 -12.79 29.04 3.28
C GLU A 11 -11.47 29.82 3.41
N SER A 12 -10.40 29.18 3.91
CA SER A 12 -9.06 29.78 3.98
C SER A 12 -8.25 29.62 2.69
N PHE A 13 -8.77 28.87 1.70
CA PHE A 13 -8.11 28.76 0.41
C PHE A 13 -8.16 30.09 -0.34
N PRO A 14 -7.12 30.43 -1.12
CA PRO A 14 -7.14 31.60 -1.98
C PRO A 14 -8.37 31.59 -2.89
N GLU A 15 -8.99 32.75 -3.06
CA GLU A 15 -10.13 32.88 -3.97
C GLU A 15 -9.73 32.45 -5.40
N PRO A 16 -10.63 31.76 -6.13
CA PRO A 16 -10.38 31.46 -7.53
C PRO A 16 -10.22 32.76 -8.31
N LYS A 17 -9.39 32.73 -9.36
CA LYS A 17 -9.24 33.90 -10.23
C LYS A 17 -10.59 34.24 -10.86
N VAL A 18 -10.92 35.52 -10.87
CA VAL A 18 -12.15 36.06 -11.49
C VAL A 18 -12.27 35.65 -12.95
N GLU A 19 -11.14 35.65 -13.68
CA GLU A 19 -11.06 35.27 -15.10
C GLU A 19 -10.87 33.75 -15.29
N THR A 20 -11.84 33.10 -15.92
CA THR A 20 -11.81 31.64 -16.16
C THR A 20 -10.98 31.20 -17.37
N ARG A 21 -10.46 32.13 -18.18
CA ARG A 21 -9.65 31.81 -19.39
C ARG A 21 -8.43 30.92 -19.11
N PHE A 22 -7.90 30.98 -17.88
CA PHE A 22 -6.78 30.15 -17.44
C PHE A 22 -7.24 28.84 -16.81
N CYS A 23 -8.48 28.75 -16.32
CA CYS A 23 -9.02 27.57 -15.64
C CYS A 23 -9.06 26.36 -16.57
N GLY A 24 -9.43 26.54 -17.85
CA GLY A 24 -9.42 25.46 -18.84
C GLY A 24 -8.04 24.87 -19.15
N LYS A 25 -6.94 25.57 -18.79
CA LYS A 25 -5.55 25.09 -18.94
C LYS A 25 -4.90 24.75 -17.61
N CYS A 26 -5.60 24.95 -16.49
CA CYS A 26 -5.09 24.72 -15.16
C CYS A 26 -5.16 23.22 -14.84
N GLN A 27 -4.01 22.61 -14.52
CA GLN A 27 -3.92 21.19 -14.12
C GLN A 27 -4.65 20.92 -12.79
N PHE A 28 -4.84 21.96 -11.97
CA PHE A 28 -5.56 21.88 -10.70
C PHE A 28 -7.02 22.33 -10.80
N SER A 29 -7.53 22.60 -12.01
CA SER A 29 -8.91 23.06 -12.22
C SER A 29 -9.93 22.15 -11.53
N ARG A 30 -9.77 20.82 -11.64
CA ARG A 30 -10.65 19.85 -10.98
C ARG A 30 -10.59 19.91 -9.45
N HIS A 31 -9.38 19.99 -8.89
CA HIS A 31 -9.19 20.14 -7.45
C HIS A 31 -9.89 21.41 -6.96
N CYS A 32 -9.69 22.51 -7.70
CA CYS A 32 -10.31 23.79 -7.43
C CYS A 32 -11.85 23.71 -7.51
N THR A 33 -12.43 23.20 -8.60
CA THR A 33 -13.89 23.15 -8.77
C THR A 33 -14.57 22.24 -7.75
N VAL A 34 -13.95 21.11 -7.40
CA VAL A 34 -14.47 20.23 -6.33
C VAL A 34 -14.44 20.96 -4.98
N LEU A 35 -13.32 21.56 -4.60
CA LEU A 35 -13.22 22.31 -3.35
C LEU A 35 -14.20 23.49 -3.30
N GLN A 36 -14.39 24.20 -4.41
CA GLN A 36 -15.38 25.28 -4.53
C GLN A 36 -16.80 24.76 -4.33
N LYS A 37 -17.13 23.58 -4.87
CA LYS A 37 -18.45 22.96 -4.67
C LYS A 37 -18.67 22.50 -3.22
N LEU A 38 -17.61 22.14 -2.52
CA LEU A 38 -17.63 21.68 -1.13
C LEU A 38 -17.64 22.82 -0.09
N ALA A 39 -17.23 24.03 -0.47
CA ALA A 39 -17.25 25.19 0.41
C ALA A 39 -18.70 25.55 0.78
N THR A 40 -19.03 25.49 2.08
CA THR A 40 -20.39 25.69 2.60
C THR A 40 -20.87 27.13 2.56
N THR A 41 -19.95 28.09 2.55
CA THR A 41 -20.27 29.51 2.65
C THR A 41 -20.12 30.15 1.28
N LYS A 42 -21.24 30.63 0.72
CA LYS A 42 -21.29 31.49 -0.49
C LYS A 42 -20.55 32.84 -0.29
N SER A 43 -19.73 33.01 0.74
CA SER A 43 -18.99 34.25 1.02
C SER A 43 -17.72 34.39 0.18
N MET A 44 -17.31 33.35 -0.56
CA MET A 44 -16.33 33.54 -1.62
C MET A 44 -17.03 34.34 -2.74
N ALA A 45 -16.51 35.51 -3.10
CA ALA A 45 -17.02 36.29 -4.21
C ALA A 45 -16.68 35.58 -5.54
N ILE A 46 -17.42 34.51 -5.85
CA ILE A 46 -17.25 33.73 -7.07
C ILE A 46 -17.85 34.55 -8.21
N SER A 47 -17.06 34.83 -9.25
CA SER A 47 -17.59 35.44 -10.47
C SER A 47 -18.64 34.51 -11.09
N GLU A 48 -19.67 35.06 -11.74
CA GLU A 48 -20.69 34.26 -12.43
C GLU A 48 -20.05 33.28 -13.44
N GLU A 49 -18.93 33.68 -14.04
CA GLU A 49 -18.12 32.85 -14.94
C GLU A 49 -17.51 31.64 -14.23
N MET A 50 -16.96 31.83 -13.03
CA MET A 50 -16.35 30.76 -12.25
C MET A 50 -17.41 29.81 -11.66
N GLU A 51 -18.59 30.32 -11.32
CA GLU A 51 -19.73 29.48 -10.92
C GLU A 51 -20.19 28.59 -12.08
N LYS A 52 -20.34 29.16 -13.29
CA LYS A 52 -20.64 28.40 -14.51
C LYS A 52 -19.56 27.36 -14.80
N PHE A 53 -18.29 27.71 -14.71
CA PHE A 53 -17.17 26.79 -14.93
C PHE A 53 -17.18 25.62 -13.92
N THR A 54 -17.44 25.92 -12.65
CA THR A 54 -17.53 24.92 -11.58
C THR A 54 -18.70 23.98 -11.84
N ASN A 55 -19.90 24.50 -12.10
CA ASN A 55 -21.07 23.68 -12.38
C ASN A 55 -20.88 22.81 -13.64
N ASN A 56 -20.27 23.35 -14.70
CA ASN A 56 -19.96 22.58 -15.92
C ASN A 56 -18.91 21.48 -15.68
N SER A 57 -18.06 21.61 -14.66
CA SER A 57 -17.00 20.63 -14.36
C SER A 57 -17.43 19.58 -13.34
N THR A 58 -18.56 19.77 -12.67
CA THR A 58 -19.04 18.90 -11.57
C THR A 58 -20.50 18.47 -11.72
N PHE A 59 -21.16 18.73 -12.86
CA PHE A 59 -22.58 18.40 -13.06
C PHE A 59 -22.87 16.89 -12.99
N HIS A 60 -21.86 16.06 -13.28
CA HIS A 60 -21.93 14.61 -13.26
C HIS A 60 -21.83 14.01 -11.85
N LEU A 61 -21.51 14.84 -10.84
CA LEU A 61 -21.31 14.42 -9.45
C LEU A 61 -22.59 14.58 -8.62
N THR A 62 -22.89 13.57 -7.80
CA THR A 62 -24.01 13.61 -6.85
C THR A 62 -23.59 14.22 -5.50
N GLU A 63 -24.57 14.60 -4.68
CA GLU A 63 -24.31 15.12 -3.33
C GLU A 63 -23.60 14.09 -2.42
N ASN A 64 -23.97 12.81 -2.52
CA ASN A 64 -23.31 11.73 -1.79
C ASN A 64 -21.84 11.57 -2.20
N GLU A 65 -21.54 11.70 -3.50
CA GLU A 65 -20.17 11.61 -4.02
C GLU A 65 -19.30 12.79 -3.56
N LEU A 66 -19.90 13.98 -3.46
CA LEU A 66 -19.25 15.17 -2.92
C LEU A 66 -18.99 15.01 -1.42
N GLU A 67 -19.96 14.58 -0.62
CA GLU A 67 -19.77 14.40 0.84
C GLU A 67 -18.74 13.31 1.15
N TYR A 68 -18.77 12.18 0.41
CA TYR A 68 -17.73 11.15 0.51
C TYR A 68 -16.34 11.74 0.29
N SER A 69 -16.19 12.55 -0.75
CA SER A 69 -14.89 13.14 -1.12
C SER A 69 -14.42 14.14 -0.08
N LYS A 70 -15.33 14.99 0.40
CA LYS A 70 -15.06 15.96 1.45
C LYS A 70 -14.55 15.28 2.73
N GLN A 71 -15.25 14.24 3.18
CA GLN A 71 -14.85 13.48 4.36
C GLN A 71 -13.44 12.91 4.20
N TRP A 72 -13.12 12.34 3.03
CA TRP A 72 -11.77 11.81 2.76
C TRP A 72 -10.70 12.89 2.64
N LEU A 73 -11.00 14.08 2.11
CA LEU A 73 -10.08 15.21 2.07
C LEU A 73 -9.73 15.66 3.50
N GLU A 74 -10.74 15.77 4.38
CA GLU A 74 -10.57 16.12 5.79
C GLU A 74 -9.72 15.07 6.52
N TRP A 75 -10.09 13.79 6.42
CA TRP A 75 -9.31 12.69 7.01
C TRP A 75 -7.86 12.66 6.55
N THR A 76 -7.63 12.82 5.24
CA THR A 76 -6.28 12.81 4.67
C THR A 76 -5.44 13.97 5.23
N PHE A 77 -6.06 15.15 5.45
CA PHE A 77 -5.38 16.30 6.06
C PHE A 77 -5.12 16.12 7.55
N MET A 78 -6.11 15.62 8.31
CA MET A 78 -5.96 15.30 9.73
C MET A 78 -4.84 14.29 9.96
N GLU A 79 -4.79 13.23 9.15
CA GLU A 79 -3.77 12.19 9.21
C GLU A 79 -2.38 12.75 8.90
N TRP A 80 -2.25 13.58 7.86
CA TRP A 80 -0.99 14.24 7.53
C TRP A 80 -0.48 15.12 8.67
N LYS A 81 -1.36 15.92 9.28
CA LYS A 81 -1.02 16.76 10.44
C LYS A 81 -0.59 15.91 11.64
N ALA A 82 -1.29 14.80 11.88
CA ALA A 82 -0.99 13.88 12.97
C ALA A 82 0.36 13.16 12.77
N ASP A 83 0.66 12.65 11.57
CA ASP A 83 1.94 11.97 11.28
C ASP A 83 3.14 12.92 11.42
N ARG A 84 3.01 14.17 10.93
CA ARG A 84 4.05 15.20 11.10
C ARG A 84 4.33 15.51 12.56
N LYS A 85 3.28 15.64 13.37
CA LYS A 85 3.40 15.87 14.81
C LYS A 85 4.02 14.66 15.51
N ARG A 86 3.59 13.44 15.17
CA ARG A 86 4.10 12.18 15.73
C ARG A 86 5.60 12.02 15.49
N LYS A 87 6.08 12.32 14.29
CA LYS A 87 7.51 12.25 13.93
C LYS A 87 8.32 13.48 14.35
N ASN A 88 7.73 14.37 15.14
CA ASN A 88 8.35 15.58 15.66
C ASN A 88 9.11 16.40 14.60
N MET A 89 8.49 16.63 13.43
CA MET A 89 9.16 17.32 12.33
C MET A 89 9.62 18.74 12.67
N ASP A 90 8.86 19.46 13.50
CA ASP A 90 9.21 20.81 13.93
C ASP A 90 10.35 20.78 14.97
N GLY A 91 10.42 19.72 15.79
CA GLY A 91 11.49 19.49 16.76
C GLY A 91 12.88 19.42 16.12
N ILE A 92 12.99 19.06 14.84
CA ILE A 92 14.28 19.08 14.12
C ILE A 92 14.96 20.45 14.17
N PHE A 93 14.17 21.54 14.25
CA PHE A 93 14.67 22.90 14.31
C PHE A 93 14.55 23.52 15.71
N MET A 94 13.72 22.96 16.59
CA MET A 94 13.33 23.57 17.87
C MET A 94 13.87 22.83 19.09
N GLU A 95 14.34 21.60 18.95
CA GLU A 95 14.82 20.74 20.04
C GLU A 95 16.27 20.30 19.80
N THR A 96 16.98 20.03 20.89
CA THR A 96 18.32 19.43 20.81
C THR A 96 18.24 17.96 20.38
N PRO A 97 19.28 17.39 19.73
CA PRO A 97 19.29 15.97 19.35
C PRO A 97 19.04 15.00 20.51
N LYS A 98 19.54 15.31 21.72
CA LYS A 98 19.31 14.49 22.92
C LYS A 98 17.84 14.49 23.37
N GLN A 99 17.16 15.63 23.29
CA GLN A 99 15.72 15.70 23.61
C GLN A 99 14.91 14.85 22.63
N ARG A 100 15.19 14.96 21.33
CA ARG A 100 14.52 14.15 20.30
C ARG A 100 14.79 12.65 20.45
N GLU A 101 16.00 12.28 20.88
CA GLU A 101 16.34 10.88 21.19
C GLU A 101 15.57 10.35 22.40
N SER A 102 15.44 11.16 23.46
CA SER A 102 14.59 10.80 24.61
C SER A 102 13.10 10.67 24.25
N ASN A 103 12.66 11.38 23.20
CA ASN A 103 11.31 11.29 22.64
C ASN A 103 11.14 10.10 21.65
N GLY A 104 12.20 9.36 21.36
CA GLY A 104 12.16 8.21 20.46
C GLY A 104 12.17 8.53 18.96
N THR A 105 12.33 9.80 18.56
CA THR A 105 12.22 10.23 17.16
C THR A 105 13.56 10.45 16.47
N CYS A 106 14.67 10.39 17.21
CA CYS A 106 16.01 10.70 16.74
C CYS A 106 17.03 9.69 17.28
N LEU A 107 17.92 9.21 16.41
CA LEU A 107 19.18 8.61 16.82
C LEU A 107 20.26 9.71 16.78
N SER A 108 20.64 10.22 17.95
CA SER A 108 21.57 11.35 18.05
C SER A 108 23.03 10.88 17.99
N ASN A 109 23.99 11.80 17.94
CA ASN A 109 25.41 11.55 18.28
C ASN A 109 26.03 10.29 17.64
N VAL A 110 25.76 10.06 16.35
CA VAL A 110 26.38 8.96 15.60
C VAL A 110 27.49 9.47 14.70
N ILE A 111 28.40 8.58 14.35
CA ILE A 111 29.49 8.86 13.41
C ILE A 111 29.38 7.91 12.22
N LEU A 112 29.85 8.37 11.06
CA LEU A 112 29.90 7.55 9.86
C LEU A 112 31.06 6.55 9.97
N GLU A 113 30.74 5.26 10.10
CA GLU A 113 31.74 4.18 10.16
C GLU A 113 32.13 3.70 8.76
N LYS A 114 31.12 3.53 7.89
CA LYS A 114 31.31 2.96 6.56
C LYS A 114 30.52 3.71 5.51
N PHE A 115 31.16 3.91 4.36
CA PHE A 115 30.56 4.46 3.15
C PHE A 115 30.79 3.48 2.00
N GLU A 116 29.72 3.06 1.34
CA GLU A 116 29.80 2.16 0.18
C GLU A 116 28.97 2.70 -0.98
N LYS A 117 29.62 2.86 -2.14
CA LYS A 117 28.94 3.12 -3.40
C LYS A 117 28.70 1.80 -4.12
N LYS A 118 27.44 1.46 -4.34
CA LYS A 118 27.05 0.26 -5.10
C LYS A 118 27.07 0.55 -6.60
N GLU A 119 27.14 -0.51 -7.41
CA GLU A 119 27.29 -0.43 -8.87
C GLU A 119 26.12 0.29 -9.57
N ASP A 120 24.95 0.31 -8.94
CA ASP A 120 23.74 0.99 -9.40
C ASP A 120 23.69 2.49 -9.03
N GLY A 121 24.77 3.02 -8.43
CA GLY A 121 24.86 4.41 -8.00
C GLY A 121 24.22 4.70 -6.64
N ILE A 122 23.62 3.69 -5.99
CA ILE A 122 23.08 3.80 -4.64
C ILE A 122 24.22 3.84 -3.62
N ILE A 123 24.04 4.62 -2.58
CA ILE A 123 25.06 4.82 -1.55
C ILE A 123 24.53 4.33 -0.21
N TRP A 124 25.35 3.56 0.50
CA TRP A 124 25.06 3.06 1.84
C TRP A 124 25.95 3.80 2.84
N PHE A 125 25.31 4.40 3.83
CA PHE A 125 25.96 5.05 4.97
C PHE A 125 25.70 4.20 6.22
N THR A 126 26.75 3.67 6.81
CA THR A 126 26.66 2.91 8.08
C THR A 126 27.10 3.81 9.22
N PHE A 127 26.23 3.95 10.21
CA PHE A 127 26.44 4.79 11.37
C PHE A 127 26.53 3.96 12.64
N VAL A 128 27.41 4.38 13.55
CA VAL A 128 27.58 3.81 14.89
C VAL A 128 27.53 4.92 15.93
N LYS A 129 27.18 4.60 17.16
CA LYS A 129 27.14 5.59 18.24
C LYS A 129 28.56 6.07 18.56
N GLN A 130 28.75 7.39 18.70
CA GLN A 130 30.06 7.96 19.02
C GLN A 130 30.64 7.41 20.33
N SER A 131 29.77 7.16 21.33
CA SER A 131 30.14 6.56 22.62
C SER A 131 30.52 5.08 22.54
N LYS A 132 30.34 4.43 21.37
CA LYS A 132 30.43 2.97 21.17
C LYS A 132 29.42 2.14 21.99
N GLU A 133 28.40 2.81 22.55
CA GLU A 133 27.28 2.13 23.19
C GLU A 133 26.35 1.51 22.13
N LYS A 134 25.51 0.58 22.59
CA LYS A 134 24.45 0.02 21.75
C LYS A 134 23.46 1.10 21.32
N LEU A 135 22.91 0.93 20.12
CA LEU A 135 21.83 1.77 19.61
C LEU A 135 20.55 1.52 20.44
N PRO A 136 19.80 2.58 20.81
CA PRO A 136 18.53 2.45 21.51
C PRO A 136 17.53 1.65 20.67
N SER A 137 16.99 0.55 21.19
CA SER A 137 16.17 -0.40 20.43
C SER A 137 14.85 0.17 19.90
N ASN A 138 14.36 1.27 20.49
CA ASN A 138 13.07 1.90 20.22
C ASN A 138 13.12 3.05 19.20
N VAL A 139 14.23 3.27 18.51
CA VAL A 139 14.46 4.45 17.66
C VAL A 139 14.86 4.02 16.25
N LEU A 140 14.08 4.37 15.23
CA LEU A 140 14.30 4.04 13.81
C LEU A 140 14.19 2.56 13.45
N GLU A 141 13.17 2.19 12.69
CA GLU A 141 12.95 0.81 12.24
C GLU A 141 13.40 0.56 10.80
N MET A 142 13.46 -0.72 10.41
CA MET A 142 13.76 -1.12 9.03
C MET A 142 12.76 -0.50 8.06
N SER A 143 13.24 -0.06 6.88
CA SER A 143 12.46 0.65 5.85
C SER A 143 11.93 2.03 6.27
N GLU A 144 12.30 2.56 7.44
CA GLU A 144 11.91 3.90 7.85
C GLU A 144 12.68 4.97 7.05
N LEU A 145 11.97 6.04 6.68
CA LEU A 145 12.57 7.19 6.02
C LEU A 145 13.17 8.13 7.07
N VAL A 146 14.43 8.49 6.87
CA VAL A 146 15.18 9.32 7.80
C VAL A 146 15.74 10.55 7.12
N VAL A 147 15.91 11.59 7.91
CA VAL A 147 16.70 12.75 7.54
C VAL A 147 17.99 12.75 8.35
N ILE A 148 19.11 12.91 7.66
CA ILE A 148 20.45 12.92 8.24
C ILE A 148 20.86 14.38 8.38
N SER A 149 21.15 14.77 9.60
CA SER A 149 21.63 16.12 9.97
C SER A 149 22.98 16.03 10.65
N THR A 150 23.63 17.17 10.78
CA THR A 150 24.82 17.39 11.64
C THR A 150 24.47 18.46 12.66
N ASP A 151 25.37 18.77 13.58
CA ASP A 151 25.17 19.89 14.52
C ASP A 151 25.09 21.25 13.81
N GLU A 152 25.75 21.41 12.66
CA GLU A 152 25.81 22.68 11.93
C GLU A 152 24.78 22.79 10.79
N ILE A 153 24.45 21.66 10.17
CA ILE A 153 23.63 21.60 8.95
C ILE A 153 22.49 20.61 9.15
N VAL A 154 21.27 21.12 9.14
CA VAL A 154 20.04 20.33 9.17
C VAL A 154 19.73 19.78 7.78
N ALA A 155 19.24 18.53 7.71
CA ALA A 155 18.79 17.90 6.47
C ALA A 155 19.83 17.88 5.35
N VAL A 156 21.06 17.52 5.72
CA VAL A 156 22.16 17.30 4.78
C VAL A 156 21.78 16.27 3.73
N GLN A 157 21.06 15.22 4.15
CA GLN A 157 20.66 14.14 3.27
C GLN A 157 19.38 13.46 3.78
N THR A 158 18.65 12.81 2.88
CA THR A 158 17.57 11.89 3.25
C THR A 158 17.90 10.47 2.81
N GLY A 159 17.35 9.49 3.50
CA GLY A 159 17.61 8.10 3.17
C GLY A 159 16.65 7.14 3.84
N VAL A 160 16.76 5.86 3.51
CA VAL A 160 15.90 4.81 4.05
C VAL A 160 16.74 3.81 4.83
N VAL A 161 16.30 3.42 6.03
CA VAL A 161 16.96 2.40 6.83
C VAL A 161 16.88 1.05 6.11
N ILE A 162 18.01 0.42 5.86
CA ILE A 162 18.11 -0.87 5.15
C ILE A 162 18.70 -1.99 5.99
N ASP A 163 19.37 -1.66 7.07
CA ASP A 163 19.90 -2.62 8.02
C ASP A 163 20.02 -1.96 9.38
N ARG A 164 19.82 -2.76 10.43
CA ARG A 164 19.88 -2.30 11.82
C ARG A 164 20.25 -3.46 12.72
N GLN A 165 21.27 -3.24 13.54
CA GLN A 165 21.67 -4.12 14.62
C GLN A 165 21.93 -3.31 15.89
N ASP A 166 22.13 -3.97 17.03
CA ASP A 166 22.46 -3.31 18.30
C ASP A 166 23.68 -2.37 18.18
N GLY A 167 24.63 -2.65 17.27
CA GLY A 167 25.86 -1.87 17.12
C GLY A 167 25.84 -0.80 16.04
N TYR A 168 24.95 -0.91 15.04
CA TYR A 168 25.00 -0.05 13.85
C TYR A 168 23.65 0.09 13.16
N ILE A 169 23.52 1.15 12.37
CA ILE A 169 22.39 1.37 11.48
C ILE A 169 22.89 1.77 10.09
N THR A 170 22.32 1.16 9.05
CA THR A 170 22.68 1.46 7.67
C THR A 170 21.53 2.14 6.96
N VAL A 171 21.81 3.32 6.41
CA VAL A 171 20.88 4.14 5.66
C VAL A 171 21.32 4.19 4.21
N LYS A 172 20.43 3.85 3.29
CA LYS A 172 20.67 4.06 1.86
C LYS A 172 20.21 5.43 1.40
N SER A 173 20.89 5.98 0.41
CA SER A 173 20.53 7.23 -0.24
C SER A 173 20.95 7.24 -1.72
N ASP A 174 20.46 8.24 -2.45
CA ASP A 174 20.68 8.45 -3.88
C ASP A 174 21.85 9.40 -4.19
N LYS A 175 22.40 10.10 -3.18
CA LYS A 175 23.52 11.05 -3.35
C LYS A 175 24.60 10.88 -2.29
N GLU A 176 25.82 11.22 -2.70
CA GLU A 176 26.98 11.24 -1.81
C GLU A 176 26.91 12.47 -0.91
N PHE A 177 27.47 12.36 0.29
CA PHE A 177 27.75 13.56 1.06
C PHE A 177 28.69 14.49 0.28
N SER A 178 28.59 15.79 0.53
CA SER A 178 29.59 16.71 -0.02
C SER A 178 30.99 16.28 0.44
N LYS A 179 32.02 16.55 -0.37
CA LYS A 179 33.41 16.16 -0.05
C LYS A 179 33.84 16.64 1.34
N ARG A 180 33.37 17.81 1.78
CA ARG A 180 33.63 18.39 3.11
C ARG A 180 33.12 17.50 4.24
N LEU A 181 31.91 16.96 4.09
CA LEU A 181 31.26 16.11 5.08
C LEU A 181 31.83 14.68 5.06
N SER A 182 32.24 14.19 3.88
CA SER A 182 32.83 12.86 3.72
C SER A 182 34.27 12.75 4.24
N SER A 183 35.00 13.87 4.33
CA SER A 183 36.42 13.89 4.70
C SER A 183 36.67 14.13 6.19
N SER A 184 35.61 14.29 6.99
CA SER A 184 35.70 14.67 8.41
C SER A 184 35.28 13.50 9.31
N PRO A 185 36.22 12.63 9.74
CA PRO A 185 35.91 11.41 10.50
C PRO A 185 35.36 11.67 11.91
N SER A 186 35.49 12.90 12.42
CA SER A 186 34.97 13.33 13.73
C SER A 186 33.60 14.02 13.65
N LEU A 187 32.99 14.09 12.46
CA LEU A 187 31.72 14.80 12.29
C LEU A 187 30.58 14.00 12.93
N ILE A 188 29.81 14.69 13.77
CA ILE A 188 28.66 14.10 14.46
C ILE A 188 27.42 14.25 13.58
N PHE A 189 26.71 13.15 13.40
CA PHE A 189 25.45 13.08 12.68
C PHE A 189 24.30 12.73 13.62
N HIS A 190 23.09 13.10 13.20
CA HIS A 190 21.83 12.80 13.86
C HIS A 190 20.84 12.30 12.81
N LEU A 191 20.17 11.18 13.08
CA LEU A 191 19.22 10.56 12.16
C LEU A 191 17.83 10.71 12.75
N ASP A 192 16.95 11.41 12.06
CA ASP A 192 15.59 11.67 12.53
C ASP A 192 14.55 10.96 11.69
N GLN A 193 13.49 10.49 12.35
CA GLN A 193 12.29 10.03 11.66
C GLN A 193 11.75 11.14 10.76
N TYR A 194 11.50 10.82 9.49
CA TYR A 194 11.04 11.79 8.52
C TYR A 194 9.66 11.42 7.98
N ALA A 195 8.71 12.35 8.12
CA ALA A 195 7.41 12.22 7.49
C ALA A 195 7.53 12.66 6.02
N SER A 196 7.51 11.71 5.10
CA SER A 196 7.46 12.05 3.68
C SER A 196 6.16 12.79 3.38
N ASN A 197 6.26 13.96 2.76
CA ASN A 197 5.10 14.62 2.18
C ASN A 197 4.61 13.90 0.91
N ALA A 198 5.23 12.80 0.46
CA ALA A 198 4.83 12.14 -0.78
C ALA A 198 3.50 11.37 -0.65
N SER A 199 3.20 10.77 0.50
CA SER A 199 1.97 9.96 0.67
C SER A 199 0.71 10.82 0.63
N PHE A 200 0.72 11.98 1.29
CA PHE A 200 -0.45 12.86 1.38
C PHE A 200 -1.03 13.28 0.01
N PRO A 201 -0.24 13.86 -0.93
CA PRO A 201 -0.70 14.14 -2.28
C PRO A 201 -1.15 12.89 -3.05
N MET A 202 -0.56 11.72 -2.80
CA MET A 202 -0.96 10.48 -3.46
C MET A 202 -2.38 10.04 -3.04
N HIS A 203 -2.70 10.11 -1.75
CA HIS A 203 -4.05 9.82 -1.24
C HIS A 203 -5.06 10.85 -1.75
N LEU A 204 -4.75 12.15 -1.68
CA LEU A 204 -5.62 13.21 -2.20
C LEU A 204 -5.91 13.02 -3.69
N ASN A 205 -4.86 12.81 -4.50
CA ASN A 205 -5.02 12.63 -5.93
C ASN A 205 -5.86 11.39 -6.25
N SER A 206 -5.81 10.33 -5.42
CA SER A 206 -6.65 9.14 -5.62
C SER A 206 -8.13 9.47 -5.44
N ILE A 207 -8.48 10.22 -4.40
CA ILE A 207 -9.86 10.70 -4.17
C ILE A 207 -10.32 11.61 -5.31
N ILE A 208 -9.49 12.57 -5.73
CA ILE A 208 -9.87 13.49 -6.81
C ILE A 208 -10.00 12.78 -8.16
N THR A 209 -9.17 11.75 -8.43
CA THR A 209 -9.28 10.94 -9.64
C THR A 209 -10.61 10.16 -9.67
N LEU A 210 -11.14 9.74 -8.51
CA LEU A 210 -12.46 9.09 -8.42
C LEU A 210 -13.60 10.00 -8.90
N LEU A 211 -13.40 11.32 -8.86
CA LEU A 211 -14.39 12.33 -9.26
C LEU A 211 -14.31 12.72 -10.74
N GLU A 212 -13.46 12.06 -11.52
CA GLU A 212 -13.41 12.29 -12.96
C GLU A 212 -14.74 11.97 -13.63
N ASP A 213 -15.06 12.77 -14.66
CA ASP A 213 -16.16 12.46 -15.59
C ASP A 213 -15.66 11.45 -16.63
N SER A 214 -15.40 10.24 -16.16
CA SER A 214 -15.03 9.09 -16.98
C SER A 214 -15.94 7.90 -16.67
N PRO A 215 -16.21 7.02 -17.65
CA PRO A 215 -16.99 5.81 -17.42
C PRO A 215 -16.41 4.94 -16.30
N GLU A 216 -15.08 4.84 -16.20
CA GLU A 216 -14.37 4.04 -15.22
C GLU A 216 -14.54 4.62 -13.81
N ALA A 217 -14.35 5.95 -13.65
CA ALA A 217 -14.53 6.62 -12.37
C ALA A 217 -15.99 6.58 -11.92
N LYS A 218 -16.95 6.84 -12.82
CA LYS A 218 -18.38 6.72 -12.54
C LYS A 218 -18.73 5.30 -12.07
N ARG A 219 -18.29 4.27 -12.79
CA ARG A 219 -18.52 2.87 -12.41
C ARG A 219 -17.92 2.57 -11.04
N LEU A 220 -16.73 3.08 -10.73
CA LEU A 220 -16.11 2.86 -9.42
C LEU A 220 -16.85 3.59 -8.29
N ARG A 221 -17.40 4.78 -8.54
CA ARG A 221 -18.27 5.50 -7.57
C ARG A 221 -19.53 4.70 -7.24
N GLU A 222 -20.16 4.06 -8.22
CA GLU A 222 -21.32 3.19 -7.98
C GLU A 222 -20.99 2.03 -7.00
N PHE A 223 -19.75 1.53 -7.00
CA PHE A 223 -19.35 0.45 -6.08
C PHE A 223 -18.83 0.97 -4.74
N ILE A 224 -18.03 2.05 -4.71
CA ILE A 224 -17.42 2.56 -3.48
C ILE A 224 -18.41 3.38 -2.65
N ILE A 225 -19.28 4.16 -3.31
CA ILE A 225 -20.12 5.18 -2.68
C ILE A 225 -21.56 4.68 -2.63
N ASP A 226 -22.13 4.23 -3.75
CA ASP A 226 -23.52 3.75 -3.80
C ASP A 226 -23.68 2.28 -3.38
N LEU A 227 -22.57 1.60 -3.09
CA LEU A 227 -22.54 0.20 -2.63
C LEU A 227 -23.37 -0.74 -3.51
N LYS A 228 -23.13 -0.68 -4.82
CA LYS A 228 -23.78 -1.57 -5.78
C LYS A 228 -23.37 -3.04 -5.62
N GLU A 229 -24.33 -3.93 -5.73
CA GLU A 229 -24.12 -5.38 -5.66
C GLU A 229 -23.26 -5.89 -6.84
N PRO A 230 -22.36 -6.86 -6.60
CA PRO A 230 -21.52 -7.43 -7.65
C PRO A 230 -22.32 -8.37 -8.55
N LYS A 231 -22.03 -8.36 -9.86
CA LYS A 231 -22.63 -9.30 -10.82
C LYS A 231 -21.66 -10.40 -11.22
N PHE A 232 -22.25 -11.56 -11.51
CA PHE A 232 -21.55 -12.76 -11.98
C PHE A 232 -22.19 -13.28 -13.27
N GLY A 233 -21.36 -13.83 -14.16
CA GLY A 233 -21.75 -14.55 -15.36
C GLY A 233 -21.52 -16.06 -15.22
N SER A 234 -21.50 -16.73 -16.36
CA SER A 234 -21.14 -18.14 -16.48
C SER A 234 -19.76 -18.29 -17.13
N ILE A 235 -19.05 -19.35 -16.76
CA ILE A 235 -17.80 -19.73 -17.42
C ILE A 235 -18.13 -20.68 -18.57
N GLN A 236 -17.54 -20.44 -19.73
CA GLN A 236 -17.74 -21.29 -20.90
C GLN A 236 -17.00 -22.63 -20.73
N LYS A 237 -17.55 -23.71 -21.29
CA LYS A 237 -16.96 -25.06 -21.20
C LYS A 237 -15.51 -25.11 -21.69
N ALA A 238 -15.18 -24.37 -22.76
CA ALA A 238 -13.81 -24.28 -23.28
C ALA A 238 -12.83 -23.64 -22.28
N GLN A 239 -13.27 -22.65 -21.51
CA GLN A 239 -12.46 -22.03 -20.46
C GLN A 239 -12.24 -22.99 -19.29
N ILE A 240 -13.27 -23.76 -18.91
CA ILE A 240 -13.17 -24.78 -17.86
C ILE A 240 -12.10 -25.81 -18.20
N GLU A 241 -12.08 -26.34 -19.43
CA GLU A 241 -11.08 -27.34 -19.82
C GLU A 241 -9.64 -26.78 -19.78
N LYS A 242 -9.43 -25.49 -20.12
CA LYS A 242 -8.11 -24.84 -20.00
C LYS A 242 -7.61 -24.75 -18.55
N ILE A 243 -8.49 -24.43 -17.59
CA ILE A 243 -8.11 -24.19 -16.19
C ILE A 243 -8.13 -25.45 -15.31
N LYS A 244 -8.80 -26.51 -15.74
CA LYS A 244 -8.98 -27.77 -15.02
C LYS A 244 -7.68 -28.38 -14.44
N PRO A 245 -6.52 -28.36 -15.13
CA PRO A 245 -5.27 -28.87 -14.56
C PRO A 245 -4.76 -28.07 -13.36
N ILE A 246 -5.09 -26.78 -13.27
CA ILE A 246 -4.69 -25.88 -12.18
C ILE A 246 -5.65 -26.05 -11.00
N VAL A 247 -6.96 -25.98 -11.27
CA VAL A 247 -8.02 -26.06 -10.26
C VAL A 247 -8.03 -27.40 -9.51
N LYS A 248 -7.61 -28.49 -10.17
CA LYS A 248 -7.50 -29.82 -9.53
C LYS A 248 -6.39 -29.93 -8.47
N LYS A 249 -5.44 -28.99 -8.42
CA LYS A 249 -4.29 -29.03 -7.50
C LYS A 249 -4.52 -28.27 -6.20
N ILE A 250 -5.63 -27.54 -6.09
CA ILE A 250 -5.96 -26.69 -4.95
C ILE A 250 -7.19 -27.23 -4.22
N SER A 251 -7.45 -26.73 -3.00
CA SER A 251 -8.60 -27.20 -2.23
C SER A 251 -9.93 -26.82 -2.88
N VAL A 252 -11.01 -27.48 -2.47
CA VAL A 252 -12.37 -27.21 -2.99
C VAL A 252 -12.79 -25.76 -2.75
N THR A 253 -12.45 -25.18 -1.59
CA THR A 253 -12.76 -23.79 -1.23
C THR A 253 -11.96 -22.79 -2.06
N GLN A 254 -10.67 -23.07 -2.28
CA GLN A 254 -9.81 -22.27 -3.16
C GLN A 254 -10.26 -22.36 -4.63
N ALA A 255 -10.61 -23.57 -5.10
CA ALA A 255 -11.19 -23.79 -6.42
C ALA A 255 -12.49 -23.01 -6.62
N LYS A 256 -13.38 -23.01 -5.62
CA LYS A 256 -14.61 -22.21 -5.64
C LYS A 256 -14.30 -20.72 -5.77
N ALA A 257 -13.31 -20.21 -5.03
CA ALA A 257 -12.88 -18.81 -5.13
C ALA A 257 -12.35 -18.47 -6.53
N VAL A 258 -11.47 -19.31 -7.09
CA VAL A 258 -10.93 -19.12 -8.45
C VAL A 258 -12.03 -19.13 -9.50
N ILE A 259 -12.92 -20.12 -9.49
CA ILE A 259 -14.05 -20.22 -10.42
C ILE A 259 -14.97 -18.99 -10.28
N LYS A 260 -15.29 -18.60 -9.05
CA LYS A 260 -16.15 -17.43 -8.82
C LYS A 260 -15.50 -16.13 -9.31
N ALA A 261 -14.18 -15.99 -9.18
CA ALA A 261 -13.44 -14.83 -9.69
C ALA A 261 -13.46 -14.76 -11.21
N LEU A 262 -13.29 -15.91 -11.89
CA LEU A 262 -13.40 -16.00 -13.35
C LEU A 262 -14.81 -15.71 -13.86
N ALA A 263 -15.83 -16.00 -13.06
CA ALA A 263 -17.22 -15.69 -13.36
C ALA A 263 -17.61 -14.23 -13.03
N ALA A 264 -16.80 -13.48 -12.30
CA ALA A 264 -17.13 -12.12 -11.89
C ALA A 264 -17.21 -11.17 -13.10
N LYS A 265 -18.20 -10.28 -13.10
CA LYS A 265 -18.29 -9.15 -14.03
C LYS A 265 -17.90 -7.83 -13.38
N ASP A 266 -18.02 -7.75 -12.05
CA ASP A 266 -17.74 -6.55 -11.27
C ASP A 266 -16.62 -6.80 -10.28
N TYR A 267 -16.92 -7.41 -9.13
CA TYR A 267 -15.92 -7.73 -8.12
C TYR A 267 -16.22 -9.02 -7.36
N LEU A 268 -15.18 -9.55 -6.72
CA LEU A 268 -15.24 -10.66 -5.77
C LEU A 268 -14.40 -10.33 -4.54
N LEU A 269 -14.94 -10.61 -3.35
CA LEU A 269 -14.17 -10.68 -2.12
C LEU A 269 -13.74 -12.13 -1.83
N ILE A 270 -12.47 -12.33 -1.51
CA ILE A 270 -11.95 -13.60 -1.00
C ILE A 270 -11.51 -13.36 0.44
N GLN A 271 -12.36 -13.75 1.38
CA GLN A 271 -12.06 -13.67 2.82
C GLN A 271 -11.21 -14.88 3.19
N GLY A 272 -9.91 -14.67 3.38
CA GLY A 272 -8.99 -15.75 3.69
C GLY A 272 -8.58 -15.79 5.14
N PHE A 273 -9.12 -16.74 5.88
CA PHE A 273 -8.82 -16.92 7.31
C PHE A 273 -7.33 -17.25 7.53
N PRO A 274 -6.80 -17.15 8.76
CA PRO A 274 -5.39 -17.43 9.06
C PRO A 274 -4.98 -18.82 8.59
N GLY A 275 -3.88 -18.91 7.83
CA GLY A 275 -3.36 -20.19 7.34
C GLY A 275 -4.15 -20.83 6.19
N SER A 276 -5.17 -20.17 5.61
CA SER A 276 -6.01 -20.72 4.55
C SER A 276 -5.40 -20.78 3.14
N GLY A 277 -4.17 -20.26 2.98
CA GLY A 277 -3.50 -20.22 1.67
C GLY A 277 -4.03 -19.15 0.73
N LYS A 278 -4.27 -17.92 1.24
CA LYS A 278 -4.62 -16.72 0.44
C LYS A 278 -3.72 -16.56 -0.79
N THR A 279 -2.40 -16.49 -0.56
CA THR A 279 -1.40 -16.36 -1.62
C THR A 279 -1.46 -17.51 -2.62
N SER A 280 -1.62 -18.76 -2.17
CA SER A 280 -1.78 -19.92 -3.07
C SER A 280 -3.04 -19.82 -3.94
N THR A 281 -4.12 -19.27 -3.40
CA THR A 281 -5.37 -19.01 -4.14
C THR A 281 -5.17 -17.94 -5.21
N ILE A 282 -4.47 -16.85 -4.86
CA ILE A 282 -4.12 -15.78 -5.80
C ILE A 282 -3.24 -16.34 -6.92
N VAL A 283 -2.22 -17.13 -6.60
CA VAL A 283 -1.32 -17.75 -7.57
C VAL A 283 -2.11 -18.62 -8.55
N ALA A 284 -2.99 -19.49 -8.05
CA ALA A 284 -3.85 -20.33 -8.90
C ALA A 284 -4.81 -19.50 -9.78
N LEU A 285 -5.38 -18.42 -9.24
CA LEU A 285 -6.22 -17.49 -10.00
C LEU A 285 -5.44 -16.84 -11.13
N VAL A 286 -4.25 -16.30 -10.85
CA VAL A 286 -3.39 -15.65 -11.86
C VAL A 286 -2.98 -16.65 -12.95
N GLN A 287 -2.62 -17.89 -12.59
CA GLN A 287 -2.34 -18.94 -13.58
C GLN A 287 -3.55 -19.20 -14.50
N CYS A 288 -4.75 -19.27 -13.92
CA CYS A 288 -5.98 -19.46 -14.71
C CYS A 288 -6.23 -18.27 -15.63
N LEU A 289 -6.05 -17.04 -15.14
CA LEU A 289 -6.21 -15.82 -15.93
C LEU A 289 -5.24 -15.77 -17.11
N VAL A 290 -3.96 -16.06 -16.88
CA VAL A 290 -2.95 -16.14 -17.95
C VAL A 290 -3.28 -17.23 -18.97
N ALA A 291 -3.72 -18.41 -18.53
CA ALA A 291 -4.15 -19.49 -19.44
C ALA A 291 -5.38 -19.11 -20.30
N LEU A 292 -6.17 -18.14 -19.82
CA LEU A 292 -7.31 -17.55 -20.53
C LEU A 292 -6.93 -16.25 -21.27
N GLU A 293 -5.64 -15.97 -21.43
CA GLU A 293 -5.10 -14.80 -22.13
C GLU A 293 -5.59 -13.47 -21.54
N LYS A 294 -5.85 -13.47 -20.23
CA LYS A 294 -6.25 -12.28 -19.48
C LYS A 294 -5.06 -11.56 -18.90
N THR A 295 -5.20 -10.25 -18.81
CA THR A 295 -4.20 -9.38 -18.20
C THR A 295 -4.52 -9.05 -16.75
N VAL A 296 -3.49 -9.01 -15.92
CA VAL A 296 -3.64 -8.89 -14.46
C VAL A 296 -2.75 -7.78 -13.93
N LEU A 297 -3.37 -6.84 -13.24
CA LEU A 297 -2.70 -5.93 -12.32
C LEU A 297 -2.75 -6.57 -10.93
N LEU A 298 -1.59 -7.00 -10.43
CA LEU A 298 -1.44 -7.63 -9.12
C LEU A 298 -0.89 -6.61 -8.12
N THR A 299 -1.62 -6.36 -7.04
CA THR A 299 -1.25 -5.34 -6.07
C THR A 299 -1.40 -5.81 -4.64
N ALA A 300 -0.71 -5.12 -3.74
CA ALA A 300 -0.87 -5.25 -2.30
C ALA A 300 -0.47 -3.94 -1.61
N TYR A 301 -0.80 -3.82 -0.32
CA TYR A 301 -0.42 -2.65 0.47
C TYR A 301 1.11 -2.54 0.65
N THR A 302 1.80 -3.65 0.90
CA THR A 302 3.25 -3.68 1.17
C THR A 302 4.06 -4.25 0.00
N ASN A 303 5.33 -3.84 -0.12
CA ASN A 303 6.25 -4.43 -1.10
C ASN A 303 6.46 -5.93 -0.84
N SER A 304 6.59 -6.34 0.42
CA SER A 304 6.81 -7.74 0.79
C SER A 304 5.66 -8.66 0.36
N ALA A 305 4.41 -8.21 0.47
CA ALA A 305 3.26 -8.98 -0.01
C ALA A 305 3.29 -9.15 -1.53
N VAL A 306 3.57 -8.08 -2.29
CA VAL A 306 3.73 -8.15 -3.75
C VAL A 306 4.84 -9.13 -4.14
N ASP A 307 6.00 -9.01 -3.49
CA ASP A 307 7.17 -9.80 -3.80
C ASP A 307 6.93 -11.28 -3.46
N ASN A 308 6.29 -11.58 -2.32
CA ASN A 308 5.90 -12.95 -1.95
C ASN A 308 4.99 -13.60 -3.00
N MET A 309 4.01 -12.86 -3.54
CA MET A 309 3.16 -13.37 -4.63
C MET A 309 3.97 -13.64 -5.90
N LEU A 310 4.88 -12.74 -6.27
CA LEU A 310 5.72 -12.90 -7.45
C LEU A 310 6.66 -14.10 -7.34
N LEU A 311 7.28 -14.32 -6.18
CA LEU A 311 8.17 -15.48 -5.98
C LEU A 311 7.40 -16.79 -6.17
N ARG A 312 6.20 -16.90 -5.61
CA ARG A 312 5.32 -18.07 -5.83
C ARG A 312 4.88 -18.21 -7.28
N LEU A 313 4.63 -17.11 -7.99
CA LEU A 313 4.30 -17.15 -9.41
C LEU A 313 5.47 -17.62 -10.28
N LYS A 314 6.72 -17.25 -9.94
CA LYS A 314 7.93 -17.70 -10.65
C LYS A 314 8.13 -19.22 -10.60
N GLU A 315 7.62 -19.90 -9.56
CA GLU A 315 7.67 -21.36 -9.46
C GLU A 315 6.79 -22.05 -10.52
N VAL A 316 5.80 -21.34 -11.07
CA VAL A 316 4.75 -21.93 -11.89
C VAL A 316 4.51 -21.23 -13.25
N LEU A 317 5.08 -20.05 -13.45
CA LEU A 317 4.99 -19.26 -14.69
C LEU A 317 6.37 -18.69 -15.10
N PRO A 318 6.64 -18.54 -16.41
CA PRO A 318 7.86 -17.92 -16.90
C PRO A 318 8.04 -16.48 -16.42
N SER A 319 9.27 -16.08 -16.11
CA SER A 319 9.60 -14.74 -15.60
C SER A 319 9.35 -13.62 -16.62
N GLU A 320 9.29 -13.96 -17.91
CA GLU A 320 9.00 -13.06 -19.02
C GLU A 320 7.54 -12.59 -19.02
N MET A 321 6.64 -13.36 -18.40
CA MET A 321 5.22 -13.02 -18.27
C MET A 321 4.94 -12.02 -17.14
N MET A 322 5.97 -11.62 -16.38
CA MET A 322 5.85 -10.80 -15.19
C MET A 322 6.70 -9.54 -15.27
N LEU A 323 6.14 -8.44 -14.76
CA LEU A 323 6.81 -7.16 -14.61
C LEU A 323 6.51 -6.60 -13.22
N ARG A 324 7.55 -6.31 -12.43
CA ARG A 324 7.45 -5.64 -11.14
C ARG A 324 7.77 -4.15 -11.32
N ILE A 325 6.84 -3.28 -10.97
CA ILE A 325 7.02 -1.82 -11.03
C ILE A 325 7.23 -1.29 -9.61
N GLY A 326 8.33 -0.54 -9.40
CA GLY A 326 8.77 -0.12 -8.07
C GLY A 326 9.44 -1.27 -7.30
N GLY A 327 9.92 -0.97 -6.09
CA GLY A 327 10.54 -1.97 -5.21
C GLY A 327 12.07 -1.92 -5.16
N ASN A 328 12.76 -1.23 -6.07
CA ASN A 328 14.24 -1.13 -6.13
C ASN A 328 14.90 -0.76 -4.78
N TYR A 329 14.13 -0.16 -3.87
CA TYR A 329 14.60 0.37 -2.60
C TYR A 329 13.82 -0.16 -1.38
N SER A 330 13.02 -1.23 -1.47
CA SER A 330 12.26 -1.72 -0.31
C SER A 330 12.06 -3.23 -0.27
N THR A 331 12.65 -3.98 -1.19
CA THR A 331 12.53 -5.44 -1.21
C THR A 331 13.60 -6.06 -0.30
N SER A 332 13.20 -6.82 0.72
CA SER A 332 14.13 -7.63 1.54
C SER A 332 14.70 -8.84 0.79
N ARG A 333 14.11 -9.21 -0.36
CA ARG A 333 14.49 -10.34 -1.22
C ARG A 333 14.93 -9.87 -2.61
N LEU A 334 15.74 -8.82 -2.64
CA LEU A 334 16.08 -8.09 -3.86
C LEU A 334 16.68 -9.03 -4.93
N GLU A 335 17.57 -9.96 -4.57
CA GLU A 335 18.23 -10.83 -5.56
C GLU A 335 17.25 -11.67 -6.38
N GLU A 336 16.23 -12.23 -5.74
CA GLU A 336 15.25 -13.10 -6.40
C GLU A 336 14.25 -12.31 -7.26
N ILE A 337 13.90 -11.09 -6.84
CA ILE A 337 12.92 -10.22 -7.53
C ILE A 337 13.57 -9.33 -8.59
N LYS A 338 14.86 -9.03 -8.47
CA LYS A 338 15.60 -8.11 -9.35
C LYS A 338 15.38 -8.38 -10.84
N PRO A 339 15.35 -9.64 -11.34
CA PRO A 339 15.09 -9.93 -12.76
C PRO A 339 13.68 -9.53 -13.25
N LEU A 340 12.71 -9.37 -12.35
CA LEU A 340 11.35 -8.96 -12.67
C LEU A 340 11.18 -7.44 -12.67
N LEU A 341 12.09 -6.69 -12.06
CA LEU A 341 12.02 -5.23 -11.95
C LEU A 341 12.12 -4.58 -13.33
N LEU A 342 11.22 -3.64 -13.59
CA LEU A 342 11.21 -2.83 -14.80
C LEU A 342 12.57 -2.16 -15.04
N GLU A 343 13.18 -1.61 -14.01
CA GLU A 343 14.44 -0.89 -14.06
C GLU A 343 15.60 -1.81 -14.43
N THR A 344 15.62 -3.02 -13.88
CA THR A 344 16.60 -4.05 -14.24
C THR A 344 16.43 -4.48 -15.70
N LYS A 345 15.18 -4.68 -16.16
CA LYS A 345 14.90 -5.03 -17.57
C LYS A 345 15.28 -3.90 -18.53
N LEU A 346 15.18 -2.64 -18.09
CA LEU A 346 15.55 -1.46 -18.88
C LEU A 346 17.05 -1.16 -18.84
N ALA A 347 17.78 -1.59 -17.82
CA ALA A 347 19.22 -1.35 -17.68
C ALA A 347 20.06 -1.94 -18.83
N ALA A 348 19.50 -2.90 -19.58
CA ALA A 348 20.12 -3.46 -20.78
C ALA A 348 20.22 -2.46 -21.95
N PHE A 349 19.42 -1.38 -21.94
CA PHE A 349 19.36 -0.40 -23.02
C PHE A 349 20.09 0.89 -22.62
N LYS A 350 20.96 1.38 -23.50
CA LYS A 350 21.80 2.56 -23.21
C LYS A 350 21.20 3.87 -23.71
N ASP A 351 20.34 3.83 -24.72
CA ASP A 351 19.75 5.02 -25.32
C ASP A 351 18.31 5.28 -24.81
N ARG A 352 18.03 6.55 -24.49
CA ARG A 352 16.76 6.95 -23.86
C ARG A 352 15.53 6.66 -24.74
N LYS A 353 15.67 6.75 -26.06
CA LYS A 353 14.54 6.56 -26.98
C LYS A 353 14.10 5.10 -26.99
N THR A 354 15.05 4.18 -27.12
CA THR A 354 14.82 2.74 -27.05
C THR A 354 14.33 2.35 -25.66
N MET A 355 14.90 2.90 -24.58
CA MET A 355 14.38 2.64 -23.22
C MET A 355 12.89 2.94 -23.10
N ILE A 356 12.43 4.11 -23.57
CA ILE A 356 11.01 4.49 -23.52
C ILE A 356 10.16 3.54 -24.38
N GLU A 357 10.63 3.17 -25.58
CA GLU A 357 9.90 2.27 -26.47
C GLU A 357 9.80 0.85 -25.90
N GLN A 358 10.89 0.32 -25.34
CA GLN A 358 10.91 -0.98 -24.69
C GLN A 358 10.07 -1.00 -23.42
N ALA A 359 10.11 0.07 -22.63
CA ALA A 359 9.28 0.26 -21.46
C ALA A 359 7.78 0.19 -21.81
N LYS A 360 7.37 0.86 -22.90
CA LYS A 360 6.01 0.79 -23.44
C LYS A 360 5.65 -0.62 -23.92
N ASN A 361 6.54 -1.25 -24.68
CA ASN A 361 6.32 -2.60 -25.21
C ASN A 361 6.18 -3.63 -24.10
N MET A 362 7.04 -3.60 -23.09
CA MET A 362 6.96 -4.46 -21.91
C MET A 362 5.63 -4.24 -21.19
N LEU A 363 5.25 -2.99 -20.94
CA LEU A 363 4.01 -2.69 -20.23
C LEU A 363 2.78 -3.21 -20.98
N MET A 364 2.70 -3.05 -22.30
CA MET A 364 1.53 -3.46 -23.08
C MET A 364 1.47 -4.97 -23.31
N LYS A 365 2.62 -5.64 -23.44
CA LYS A 365 2.69 -7.07 -23.77
C LYS A 365 2.77 -7.99 -22.55
N THR A 366 3.24 -7.49 -21.41
CA THR A 366 3.37 -8.34 -20.22
C THR A 366 1.98 -8.61 -19.61
N PRO A 367 1.58 -9.88 -19.47
CA PRO A 367 0.25 -10.21 -18.96
C PRO A 367 0.10 -9.90 -17.48
N ILE A 368 1.16 -10.06 -16.67
CA ILE A 368 1.13 -9.80 -15.22
C ILE A 368 2.00 -8.59 -14.90
N VAL A 369 1.38 -7.52 -14.40
CA VAL A 369 2.09 -6.36 -13.86
C VAL A 369 1.82 -6.29 -12.36
N ALA A 370 2.88 -6.30 -11.56
CA ALA A 370 2.80 -6.33 -10.11
C ALA A 370 3.40 -5.05 -9.49
N THR A 371 2.70 -4.45 -8.53
CA THR A 371 3.16 -3.21 -7.87
C THR A 371 2.41 -2.96 -6.55
N THR A 372 2.83 -2.01 -5.73
CA THR A 372 2.05 -1.65 -4.53
C THR A 372 0.86 -0.76 -4.90
N CYS A 373 -0.21 -0.73 -4.08
CA CYS A 373 -1.40 0.09 -4.36
C CYS A 373 -1.07 1.57 -4.58
N LEU A 374 -0.19 2.15 -3.74
CA LEU A 374 0.24 3.53 -3.88
C LEU A 374 1.10 3.77 -5.14
N THR A 375 1.99 2.84 -5.50
CA THR A 375 2.79 2.95 -6.71
C THR A 375 1.91 2.87 -7.97
N ALA A 376 0.91 1.97 -7.99
CA ALA A 376 -0.02 1.81 -9.10
C ALA A 376 -0.68 3.14 -9.49
N GLY A 377 -0.99 3.97 -8.49
CA GLY A 377 -1.65 5.23 -8.70
C GLY A 377 -0.77 6.40 -9.12
N ASN A 378 0.55 6.33 -8.94
CA ASN A 378 1.41 7.51 -9.04
C ASN A 378 2.62 7.30 -9.93
N HIS A 379 2.85 6.06 -10.39
CA HIS A 379 3.90 5.80 -11.35
C HIS A 379 3.45 6.20 -12.76
N ASN A 380 4.23 7.07 -13.40
CA ASN A 380 3.92 7.61 -14.74
C ASN A 380 3.69 6.52 -15.80
N PHE A 381 4.14 5.29 -15.58
CA PHE A 381 3.87 4.17 -16.48
C PHE A 381 2.38 3.87 -16.66
N PHE A 382 1.56 4.04 -15.62
CA PHE A 382 0.12 3.77 -15.70
C PHE A 382 -0.66 4.85 -16.46
N THR A 383 0.02 5.90 -16.96
CA THR A 383 -0.54 6.80 -17.98
C THR A 383 -0.52 6.18 -19.39
N MET A 384 0.31 5.16 -19.62
CA MET A 384 0.51 4.54 -20.94
C MET A 384 -0.33 3.27 -21.13
N ARG A 385 -0.56 2.53 -20.04
CA ARG A 385 -1.49 1.39 -20.00
C ARG A 385 -2.52 1.67 -18.92
N THR A 386 -3.72 2.00 -19.37
CA THR A 386 -4.80 2.47 -18.50
C THR A 386 -5.81 1.37 -18.17
N SER A 387 -5.62 0.14 -18.65
CA SER A 387 -6.53 -0.97 -18.37
C SER A 387 -5.87 -2.34 -18.29
N PHE A 388 -6.45 -3.17 -17.42
CA PHE A 388 -6.20 -4.58 -17.19
C PHE A 388 -7.54 -5.30 -17.08
N ASP A 389 -7.63 -6.56 -17.54
CA ASP A 389 -8.85 -7.35 -17.38
C ASP A 389 -9.20 -7.54 -15.89
N TYR A 390 -8.17 -7.80 -15.07
CA TYR A 390 -8.33 -8.03 -13.63
C TYR A 390 -7.38 -7.14 -12.83
N CYS A 391 -7.89 -6.57 -11.75
CA CYS A 391 -7.10 -5.98 -10.67
C CYS A 391 -7.28 -6.83 -9.42
N ILE A 392 -6.19 -7.43 -8.94
CA ILE A 392 -6.16 -8.26 -7.73
C ILE A 392 -5.42 -7.47 -6.65
N ILE A 393 -6.02 -7.38 -5.46
CA ILE A 393 -5.45 -6.69 -4.31
C ILE A 393 -5.32 -7.68 -3.16
N ASP A 394 -4.09 -8.08 -2.83
CA ASP A 394 -3.78 -8.85 -1.63
C ASP A 394 -3.66 -7.94 -0.41
N GLU A 395 -3.96 -8.50 0.77
CA GLU A 395 -4.05 -7.77 2.02
C GLU A 395 -4.96 -6.53 1.93
N ALA A 396 -6.07 -6.63 1.20
CA ALA A 396 -7.00 -5.54 0.95
C ALA A 396 -7.64 -4.98 2.25
N ALA A 397 -7.74 -5.81 3.29
CA ALA A 397 -8.21 -5.40 4.61
C ALA A 397 -7.23 -4.44 5.32
N LEU A 398 -5.93 -4.44 4.98
CA LEU A 398 -4.92 -3.54 5.55
C LEU A 398 -4.81 -2.20 4.80
N ALA A 399 -5.48 -2.07 3.66
CA ALA A 399 -5.33 -0.92 2.79
C ALA A 399 -6.42 0.13 3.06
N LEU A 400 -6.01 1.40 3.20
CA LEU A 400 -6.94 2.53 3.21
C LEU A 400 -7.71 2.57 1.89
N GLN A 401 -9.01 2.93 1.92
CA GLN A 401 -9.82 3.04 0.69
C GLN A 401 -9.16 3.97 -0.33
N SER A 402 -8.59 5.10 0.13
CA SER A 402 -7.89 6.05 -0.74
C SER A 402 -6.67 5.45 -1.46
N SER A 403 -6.02 4.43 -0.89
CA SER A 403 -4.83 3.82 -1.49
C SER A 403 -5.15 2.86 -2.64
N ILE A 404 -6.36 2.29 -2.66
CA ILE A 404 -6.75 1.27 -3.64
C ILE A 404 -7.62 1.80 -4.78
N ILE A 405 -8.15 3.02 -4.68
CA ILE A 405 -8.98 3.61 -5.74
C ILE A 405 -8.27 3.57 -7.10
N LYS A 406 -7.02 4.01 -7.14
CA LYS A 406 -6.28 4.08 -8.42
C LYS A 406 -5.97 2.71 -9.03
N PRO A 407 -5.50 1.67 -8.30
CA PRO A 407 -5.38 0.35 -8.90
C PRO A 407 -6.74 -0.21 -9.36
N LEU A 408 -7.86 0.11 -8.69
CA LEU A 408 -9.19 -0.30 -9.15
C LEU A 408 -9.59 0.41 -10.46
N LEU A 409 -9.26 1.69 -10.64
CA LEU A 409 -9.50 2.42 -11.91
C LEU A 409 -8.74 1.81 -13.10
N LEU A 410 -7.65 1.08 -12.84
CA LEU A 410 -6.87 0.39 -13.88
C LEU A 410 -7.44 -1.01 -14.22
N GLY A 411 -8.41 -1.53 -13.46
CA GLY A 411 -8.97 -2.87 -13.64
C GLY A 411 -10.39 -2.86 -14.20
N ASN A 412 -10.76 -3.90 -14.94
CA ASN A 412 -12.15 -4.12 -15.35
C ASN A 412 -12.91 -4.98 -14.33
N ILE A 413 -12.26 -5.99 -13.74
CA ILE A 413 -12.83 -6.87 -12.71
C ILE A 413 -11.95 -6.81 -11.47
N TYR A 414 -12.55 -6.67 -10.29
CA TYR A 414 -11.81 -6.50 -9.03
C TYR A 414 -11.83 -7.78 -8.20
N VAL A 415 -10.68 -8.19 -7.66
CA VAL A 415 -10.60 -9.29 -6.69
C VAL A 415 -9.84 -8.81 -5.47
N LEU A 416 -10.56 -8.61 -4.37
CA LEU A 416 -9.97 -8.18 -3.11
C LEU A 416 -9.80 -9.40 -2.22
N VAL A 417 -8.57 -9.63 -1.77
CA VAL A 417 -8.20 -10.75 -0.93
C VAL A 417 -7.65 -10.21 0.37
N GLY A 418 -8.10 -10.77 1.50
CA GLY A 418 -7.70 -10.28 2.80
C GLY A 418 -8.50 -10.91 3.92
N ASP A 419 -8.41 -10.33 5.11
CA ASP A 419 -9.13 -10.79 6.28
C ASP A 419 -9.54 -9.62 7.18
N CYS A 420 -10.80 -9.20 7.08
CA CYS A 420 -11.40 -8.12 7.89
C CYS A 420 -11.50 -8.44 9.39
N ARG A 421 -11.03 -9.61 9.86
CA ARG A 421 -10.93 -9.95 11.29
C ARG A 421 -9.49 -9.89 11.82
N GLN A 422 -8.53 -9.54 10.96
CA GLN A 422 -7.14 -9.29 11.35
C GLN A 422 -6.90 -7.79 11.57
N LEU A 423 -5.65 -7.33 11.41
CA LEU A 423 -5.30 -5.92 11.55
C LEU A 423 -6.09 -5.06 10.54
N GLU A 424 -6.35 -3.83 10.96
CA GLU A 424 -6.98 -2.78 10.16
C GLU A 424 -5.91 -1.84 9.57
N PRO A 425 -6.24 -1.01 8.57
CA PRO A 425 -5.39 0.06 8.09
C PRO A 425 -4.93 0.98 9.24
N LEU A 426 -3.62 1.26 9.27
CA LEU A 426 -3.03 2.14 10.27
C LEU A 426 -3.47 3.60 10.02
N VAL A 427 -4.10 4.21 11.02
CA VAL A 427 -4.46 5.63 11.06
C VAL A 427 -3.90 6.24 12.35
N VAL A 428 -3.00 7.20 12.22
CA VAL A 428 -2.33 7.88 13.34
C VAL A 428 -3.28 8.85 14.04
N CYS A 429 -4.12 9.55 13.29
CA CYS A 429 -5.08 10.50 13.81
C CYS A 429 -6.27 9.78 14.47
N LYS A 430 -6.39 9.89 15.80
CA LYS A 430 -7.50 9.29 16.55
C LYS A 430 -8.88 9.77 16.10
N GLU A 431 -9.04 11.07 15.85
CA GLU A 431 -10.31 11.65 15.38
C GLU A 431 -10.72 11.09 14.02
N ALA A 432 -9.79 11.02 13.06
CA ALA A 432 -10.08 10.44 11.74
C ALA A 432 -10.38 8.93 11.82
N LYS A 433 -9.69 8.21 12.71
CA LYS A 433 -9.96 6.80 12.99
C LYS A 433 -11.36 6.59 13.56
N GLU A 434 -11.76 7.36 14.58
CA GLU A 434 -13.10 7.29 15.18
C GLU A 434 -14.22 7.60 14.17
N GLN A 435 -13.93 8.43 13.17
CA GLN A 435 -14.86 8.74 12.08
C GLN A 435 -14.92 7.64 10.99
N GLY A 436 -14.01 6.65 11.02
CA GLY A 436 -14.04 5.50 10.12
C GLY A 436 -12.99 5.52 9.00
N MET A 437 -11.94 6.34 9.08
CA MET A 437 -10.85 6.35 8.09
C MET A 437 -10.14 4.97 7.99
N ASN A 438 -10.11 4.22 9.09
CA ASN A 438 -9.56 2.86 9.18
C ASN A 438 -10.49 1.79 8.58
N ILE A 439 -11.74 2.10 8.21
CA ILE A 439 -12.59 1.08 7.58
C ILE A 439 -12.06 0.81 6.17
N SER A 440 -11.54 -0.39 5.93
CA SER A 440 -11.04 -0.80 4.62
C SER A 440 -12.18 -0.92 3.61
N LEU A 441 -11.89 -0.86 2.30
CA LEU A 441 -12.94 -1.06 1.31
C LEU A 441 -13.45 -2.51 1.30
N MET A 442 -12.58 -3.47 1.63
CA MET A 442 -12.96 -4.88 1.74
C MET A 442 -14.00 -5.06 2.85
N GLU A 443 -13.78 -4.45 4.01
CA GLU A 443 -14.72 -4.44 5.12
C GLU A 443 -16.02 -3.71 4.75
N LYS A 444 -15.91 -2.54 4.09
CA LYS A 444 -17.08 -1.78 3.61
C LYS A 444 -17.91 -2.58 2.59
N TRP A 445 -17.27 -3.38 1.73
CA TRP A 445 -17.94 -4.20 0.73
C TRP A 445 -18.44 -5.54 1.29
N GLU A 446 -17.99 -6.00 2.45
CA GLU A 446 -18.36 -7.32 3.01
C GLU A 446 -19.90 -7.54 3.07
N PRO A 447 -20.71 -6.63 3.64
CA PRO A 447 -22.16 -6.86 3.75
C PRO A 447 -22.88 -6.92 2.40
N ILE A 448 -22.49 -6.06 1.46
CA ILE A 448 -23.11 -6.00 0.13
C ILE A 448 -22.65 -7.17 -0.76
N ALA A 449 -21.39 -7.60 -0.59
CA ALA A 449 -20.86 -8.79 -1.23
C ALA A 449 -21.54 -10.06 -0.73
N GLU A 450 -21.85 -10.17 0.57
CA GLU A 450 -22.64 -11.28 1.10
C GLU A 450 -24.03 -11.35 0.44
N LYS A 451 -24.73 -10.23 0.38
CA LYS A 451 -26.05 -10.13 -0.27
C LYS A 451 -26.02 -10.51 -1.75
N GLY A 452 -25.00 -10.05 -2.48
CA GLY A 452 -24.81 -10.33 -3.90
C GLY A 452 -24.11 -11.66 -4.22
N ASN A 453 -23.88 -12.53 -3.22
CA ASN A 453 -23.10 -13.77 -3.38
C ASN A 453 -21.73 -13.52 -4.03
N GLY A 454 -21.09 -12.40 -3.67
CA GLY A 454 -19.79 -11.91 -4.13
C GLY A 454 -18.69 -12.00 -3.09
N ILE A 455 -18.81 -12.91 -2.14
CA ILE A 455 -17.76 -13.24 -1.17
C ILE A 455 -17.55 -14.76 -1.10
N VAL A 456 -16.29 -15.18 -1.02
CA VAL A 456 -15.91 -16.58 -0.76
C VAL A 456 -15.00 -16.61 0.46
N LYS A 457 -15.41 -17.36 1.50
CA LYS A 457 -14.64 -17.57 2.73
C LYS A 457 -13.75 -18.80 2.56
N LEU A 458 -12.43 -18.64 2.68
CA LEU A 458 -11.45 -19.74 2.70
C LEU A 458 -11.26 -20.16 4.15
N ASN A 459 -11.98 -21.19 4.56
CA ASN A 459 -12.08 -21.58 5.97
C ASN A 459 -11.25 -22.82 6.36
N GLN A 460 -10.61 -23.48 5.40
CA GLN A 460 -9.69 -24.59 5.64
C GLN A 460 -8.26 -24.09 5.77
N GLN A 461 -7.60 -24.34 6.91
CA GLN A 461 -6.26 -23.85 7.22
C GLN A 461 -5.19 -24.95 7.34
N TYR A 462 -3.94 -24.60 7.05
CA TYR A 462 -2.79 -25.52 6.95
C TYR A 462 -1.63 -25.18 7.91
N ARG A 463 -1.90 -24.42 8.98
CA ARG A 463 -0.88 -23.86 9.90
C ARG A 463 -1.02 -24.33 11.34
N MET A 464 -2.23 -24.29 11.89
CA MET A 464 -2.50 -24.50 13.31
C MET A 464 -3.04 -25.91 13.53
N ASN A 465 -2.65 -26.53 14.64
CA ASN A 465 -3.31 -27.77 15.06
C ASN A 465 -4.74 -27.52 15.55
N SER A 466 -5.47 -28.59 15.81
CA SER A 466 -6.89 -28.56 16.17
C SER A 466 -7.20 -27.63 17.35
N LYS A 467 -6.45 -27.73 18.45
CA LYS A 467 -6.68 -26.93 19.67
C LYS A 467 -6.47 -25.43 19.45
N ILE A 468 -5.40 -25.04 18.75
CA ILE A 468 -5.12 -23.62 18.45
C ILE A 468 -6.15 -23.08 17.44
N CYS A 469 -6.54 -23.92 16.47
CA CYS A 469 -7.53 -23.60 15.46
C CYS A 469 -8.91 -23.34 16.08
N GLU A 470 -9.36 -24.20 17.00
CA GLU A 470 -10.65 -24.11 17.68
C GLU A 470 -10.81 -22.78 18.42
N LEU A 471 -9.81 -22.38 19.22
CA LEU A 471 -9.81 -21.11 19.93
C LEU A 471 -10.02 -19.92 18.99
N SER A 472 -9.25 -19.85 17.91
CA SER A 472 -9.37 -18.77 16.92
C SER A 472 -10.71 -18.82 16.19
N SER A 473 -11.19 -20.03 15.89
CA SER A 473 -12.44 -20.28 15.17
C SER A 473 -13.65 -19.77 15.94
N GLU A 474 -13.74 -20.09 17.23
CA GLU A 474 -14.84 -19.65 18.09
C GLU A 474 -14.82 -18.15 18.37
N MET A 475 -13.63 -17.59 18.63
CA MET A 475 -13.51 -16.18 19.02
C MET A 475 -13.73 -15.20 17.86
N PHE A 476 -13.30 -15.54 16.63
CA PHE A 476 -13.21 -14.56 15.53
C PHE A 476 -13.92 -14.97 14.24
N TYR A 477 -14.27 -16.25 14.08
CA TYR A 477 -14.75 -16.80 12.79
C TYR A 477 -16.02 -17.64 12.91
N ASP A 478 -16.84 -17.44 13.96
CA ASP A 478 -18.15 -18.08 14.15
C ASP A 478 -18.10 -19.63 14.03
N GLY A 479 -17.00 -20.25 14.45
CA GLY A 479 -16.79 -21.70 14.36
C GLY A 479 -16.52 -22.22 12.93
N LEU A 480 -16.35 -21.33 11.94
CA LEU A 480 -16.17 -21.72 10.54
C LEU A 480 -14.74 -22.17 10.20
N LEU A 481 -13.72 -21.75 10.96
CA LEU A 481 -12.32 -22.06 10.71
C LEU A 481 -11.98 -23.50 11.11
N GLN A 482 -11.38 -24.26 10.20
CA GLN A 482 -11.16 -25.70 10.34
C GLN A 482 -9.77 -26.12 9.84
N CYS A 483 -9.16 -27.12 10.47
CA CYS A 483 -7.96 -27.77 9.95
C CYS A 483 -8.26 -28.40 8.59
N ALA A 484 -7.38 -28.18 7.60
CA ALA A 484 -7.58 -28.70 6.25
C ALA A 484 -7.42 -30.23 6.17
N THR A 485 -6.60 -30.81 7.04
CA THR A 485 -6.36 -32.26 7.13
C THR A 485 -6.24 -32.70 8.60
N GLU A 486 -6.48 -33.98 8.87
CA GLU A 486 -6.25 -34.58 10.19
C GLU A 486 -4.77 -34.46 10.60
N ASP A 487 -3.85 -34.63 9.66
CA ASP A 487 -2.40 -34.49 9.91
C ASP A 487 -2.06 -33.12 10.50
N VAL A 488 -2.55 -32.03 9.89
CA VAL A 488 -2.38 -30.66 10.42
C VAL A 488 -3.03 -30.56 11.81
N GLY A 489 -4.24 -31.11 11.96
CA GLY A 489 -4.98 -31.09 13.22
C GLY A 489 -4.27 -31.79 14.40
N ASN A 490 -3.43 -32.79 14.10
CA ASN A 490 -2.71 -33.60 15.07
C ASN A 490 -1.25 -33.16 15.28
N GLN A 491 -0.77 -32.13 14.57
CA GLN A 491 0.60 -31.62 14.75
C GLN A 491 0.82 -31.11 16.17
N THR A 492 1.94 -31.53 16.76
CA THR A 492 2.43 -31.05 18.06
C THR A 492 3.90 -30.67 17.93
N ILE A 493 4.38 -29.83 18.85
CA ILE A 493 5.81 -29.53 18.93
C ILE A 493 6.52 -30.84 19.32
N GLU A 494 7.49 -31.26 18.53
CA GLU A 494 8.41 -32.34 18.94
C GLU A 494 9.08 -31.90 20.25
N LYS A 495 9.06 -32.75 21.28
CA LYS A 495 9.48 -32.46 22.67
C LYS A 495 10.46 -31.30 22.75
N TYR A 496 10.09 -30.26 23.50
CA TYR A 496 11.04 -29.24 23.95
C TYR A 496 12.21 -29.98 24.61
N ASP A 497 13.39 -29.99 23.98
CA ASP A 497 14.61 -30.43 24.64
C ASP A 497 14.86 -29.44 25.80
N GLU A 498 14.62 -29.90 27.03
CA GLU A 498 14.84 -29.13 28.26
C GLU A 498 16.31 -28.71 28.42
N GLU A 499 17.24 -29.26 27.62
CA GLU A 499 18.68 -28.93 27.66
C GLU A 499 19.04 -27.54 27.09
N MET A 500 18.10 -26.80 26.47
CA MET A 500 18.38 -25.43 26.00
C MET A 500 18.21 -24.34 27.08
N ASN A 501 17.95 -24.69 28.34
CA ASN A 501 17.73 -23.70 29.41
C ASN A 501 18.61 -23.86 30.66
N ASP A 502 19.85 -24.31 30.49
CA ASP A 502 20.93 -23.98 31.44
C ASP A 502 21.27 -22.48 31.29
N GLY A 503 20.43 -21.60 31.84
CA GLY A 503 20.89 -20.23 32.11
C GLY A 503 19.88 -19.12 32.30
N LYS A 504 18.57 -19.29 32.06
CA LYS A 504 17.58 -18.22 32.34
C LYS A 504 16.20 -18.77 32.78
N GLU A 505 16.13 -19.21 34.03
CA GLU A 505 14.87 -19.11 34.78
C GLU A 505 14.61 -17.63 35.09
N GLU A 506 13.87 -16.94 34.22
CA GLU A 506 13.06 -15.80 34.65
C GLU A 506 11.94 -15.51 33.65
N LEU A 507 10.71 -15.54 34.18
CA LEU A 507 9.49 -14.89 33.68
C LEU A 507 8.71 -15.58 32.54
N LEU A 508 8.04 -16.69 32.89
CA LEU A 508 6.69 -16.93 32.39
C LEU A 508 5.69 -16.44 33.45
N PRO A 509 4.82 -15.45 33.17
CA PRO A 509 3.76 -15.07 34.08
C PRO A 509 2.80 -16.25 34.26
N ARG A 510 2.72 -16.77 35.48
CA ARG A 510 1.66 -17.68 35.89
C ARG A 510 0.34 -16.91 35.94
N GLY A 511 -0.60 -17.29 35.07
CA GLY A 511 -2.04 -17.09 35.25
C GLY A 511 -2.59 -15.72 34.90
N LEU A 512 -3.27 -15.63 33.75
CA LEU A 512 -4.73 -15.44 33.64
C LEU A 512 -5.16 -15.62 32.18
#